data_AF-A0A0F8WMA6-F1
#
_entry.id   AF-A0A0F8WMA6-F1
#
_cell.length_a   1.000
_cell.length_b   1.000
_cell.length_c   1.000
_cell.angle_alpha   90.00
_cell.angle_beta   90.00
_cell.angle_gamma   90.00
#
_symmetry.space_group_name_H-M   'P 1'
#
loop_
_entity.id
_entity.type
_entity.pdbx_description
1 polymer ?
#
loop_
_entity_poly.entity_id
_entity_poly.type
_entity_poly.pdbx_seq_one_letter_code
_entity_poly.pdbx_strand_id
1 'polypeptide(L)'
;MTLKETEIQRALGTLPLWRRIQLGDVELVGIPVNSQSGHTRCMSIAGITNGPPRYYYREDIYGSKENIIQRLIEDCKKGNWRDD
;
A
#
# COMPACT_ATOMS: atom_id res chain seq x y z
N MET A 1 -12.68 -12.16 -9.76
CA MET A 1 -12.65 -10.91 -10.54
C MET A 1 -11.99 -11.20 -11.86
N THR A 2 -12.74 -11.04 -12.93
CA THR A 2 -12.33 -11.21 -14.31
C THR A 2 -11.53 -10.00 -14.79
N LEU A 3 -10.86 -10.13 -15.94
CA LEU A 3 -10.17 -9.02 -16.59
C LEU A 3 -11.14 -7.87 -16.88
N LYS A 4 -12.30 -8.19 -17.46
CA LYS A 4 -13.34 -7.20 -17.82
C LYS A 4 -13.86 -6.42 -16.60
N GLU A 5 -14.11 -7.11 -15.48
CA GLU A 5 -14.51 -6.43 -14.22
C GLU A 5 -13.42 -5.50 -13.70
N THR A 6 -12.15 -5.93 -13.80
CA THR A 6 -11.00 -5.10 -13.39
C THR A 6 -10.92 -3.84 -14.23
N GLU A 7 -11.06 -3.95 -15.55
CA GLU A 7 -11.03 -2.81 -16.48
C GLU A 7 -12.17 -1.82 -16.22
N ILE A 8 -13.39 -2.32 -16.00
CA ILE A 8 -14.56 -1.48 -15.68
C ILE A 8 -14.33 -0.75 -14.36
N GLN A 9 -13.94 -1.45 -13.30
CA GLN A 9 -13.71 -0.84 -12.00
C GLN A 9 -12.55 0.16 -12.04
N ARG A 10 -11.49 -0.13 -12.80
CA ARG A 10 -10.36 0.77 -13.02
C ARG A 10 -10.81 2.06 -13.73
N ALA A 11 -11.59 1.94 -14.81
CA ALA A 11 -12.12 3.08 -15.55
C ALA A 11 -13.07 3.94 -14.71
N LEU A 12 -13.84 3.30 -13.82
CA LEU A 12 -14.76 3.97 -12.90
C LEU A 12 -14.09 4.52 -11.64
N GLY A 13 -12.78 4.29 -11.43
CA GLY A 13 -12.09 4.67 -10.20
C GLY A 13 -12.59 3.92 -8.95
N THR A 14 -13.27 2.78 -9.13
CA THR A 14 -13.84 1.95 -8.04
C THR A 14 -13.01 0.69 -7.77
N LEU A 15 -11.87 0.52 -8.46
CA LEU A 15 -11.00 -0.61 -8.27
C LEU A 15 -10.41 -0.61 -6.84
N PRO A 16 -10.57 -1.68 -6.07
CA PRO A 16 -10.06 -1.73 -4.71
C PRO A 16 -8.55 -1.47 -4.63
N LEU A 17 -8.12 -0.76 -3.58
CA LEU A 17 -6.73 -0.34 -3.38
C LEU A 17 -5.73 -1.51 -3.50
N TRP A 18 -6.00 -2.65 -2.85
CA TRP A 18 -5.15 -3.84 -2.92
C TRP A 18 -4.90 -4.32 -4.36
N ARG A 19 -5.89 -4.16 -5.25
CA ARG A 19 -5.79 -4.60 -6.64
C ARG A 19 -5.01 -3.58 -7.46
N ARG A 20 -5.21 -2.29 -7.21
CA ARG A 20 -4.41 -1.21 -7.81
C ARG A 20 -2.92 -1.38 -7.47
N ILE A 21 -2.59 -1.72 -6.21
CA ILE A 21 -1.22 -2.02 -5.78
C ILE A 21 -0.65 -3.24 -6.53
N GLN A 22 -1.43 -4.33 -6.66
CA GLN A 22 -1.00 -5.52 -7.41
C GLN A 22 -0.70 -5.25 -8.88
N LEU A 23 -1.43 -4.30 -9.49
CA LEU A 23 -1.25 -3.92 -10.88
C LEU A 23 -0.13 -2.89 -11.08
N GLY A 24 0.44 -2.35 -9.99
CA GLY A 24 1.42 -1.28 -10.06
C GLY A 24 0.81 0.10 -10.36
N ASP A 25 -0.50 0.26 -10.20
CA ASP A 25 -1.23 1.51 -10.45
C ASP A 25 -1.13 2.49 -9.27
N VAL A 26 -0.41 2.11 -8.22
CA VAL A 26 -0.23 2.88 -6.99
C VAL A 26 1.25 3.08 -6.75
N GLU A 27 1.66 4.33 -6.64
CA GLU A 27 3.03 4.68 -6.27
C GLU A 27 3.26 4.43 -4.77
N LEU A 28 4.37 3.77 -4.47
CA LEU A 28 4.83 3.55 -3.11
C LEU A 28 6.05 4.43 -2.85
N VAL A 29 5.96 5.26 -1.81
CA VAL A 29 6.97 6.22 -1.41
C VAL A 29 7.65 5.77 -0.12
N GLY A 30 8.97 5.97 -0.05
CA GLY A 30 9.74 5.79 1.17
C GLY A 30 9.69 7.07 2.01
N ILE A 31 9.15 6.99 3.22
CA ILE A 31 9.10 8.08 4.18
C ILE A 31 10.19 7.84 5.22
N PRO A 32 11.12 8.78 5.43
CA PRO A 32 12.09 8.66 6.51
C PRO A 32 11.37 8.70 7.86
N VAL A 33 11.68 7.76 8.73
CA VAL A 33 11.17 7.76 10.11
C VAL A 33 12.33 7.58 11.08
N ASN A 34 12.21 8.25 12.23
CA ASN A 34 13.12 8.04 13.33
C ASN A 34 12.75 6.72 14.02
N SER A 35 13.66 5.76 14.03
CA SER A 35 13.55 4.54 14.84
C SER A 35 14.52 4.60 16.02
N GLN A 36 14.28 3.74 17.01
CA GLN A 36 15.22 3.56 18.13
C GLN A 36 16.60 3.07 17.67
N SER A 37 16.69 2.45 16.48
CA SER A 37 17.92 1.98 15.85
C SER A 37 18.60 3.01 14.93
N GLY A 38 18.06 4.23 14.80
CA GLY A 38 18.59 5.28 13.95
C GLY A 38 17.58 5.81 12.93
N HIS A 39 18.05 6.12 11.72
CA HIS A 39 17.18 6.53 10.61
C HIS A 39 16.77 5.28 9.81
N THR A 40 15.46 4.99 9.79
CA THR A 40 14.90 3.96 8.90
C THR A 40 13.94 4.60 7.90
N ARG A 41 13.55 3.85 6.89
CA ARG A 41 12.54 4.24 5.92
C ARG A 41 11.33 3.35 6.10
N CYS A 42 10.15 3.95 6.00
CA CYS A 42 8.91 3.20 5.89
C CYS A 42 8.34 3.36 4.49
N MET A 43 7.86 2.28 3.92
CA MET A 43 7.18 2.34 2.62
C MET A 43 5.70 2.60 2.84
N SER A 44 5.16 3.63 2.20
CA SER A 44 3.77 4.02 2.25
C SER A 44 3.19 4.29 0.86
N ILE A 45 1.87 4.36 0.75
CA ILE A 45 1.19 4.75 -0.48
C ILE A 45 1.27 6.27 -0.63
N ALA A 46 1.66 6.74 -1.82
CA ALA A 46 1.71 8.18 -2.11
C ALA A 46 0.33 8.84 -1.86
N GLY A 47 0.33 9.97 -1.16
CA GLY A 47 -0.89 10.74 -0.87
C GLY A 47 -1.66 10.30 0.38
N ILE A 48 -1.34 9.16 1.00
CA ILE A 48 -1.91 8.78 2.30
C ILE A 48 -1.09 9.45 3.41
N THR A 49 -1.49 10.65 3.82
CA THR A 49 -0.81 11.42 4.87
C THR A 49 -1.46 11.30 6.25
N ASN A 50 -2.76 10.95 6.32
CA ASN A 50 -3.55 10.92 7.56
C ASN A 50 -4.33 9.61 7.77
N GLY A 51 -3.79 8.51 7.26
CA GLY A 51 -4.32 7.20 7.60
C GLY A 51 -3.98 6.79 9.04
N PRO A 52 -4.80 5.98 9.75
CA PRO A 52 -4.35 5.29 10.96
C PRO A 52 -2.96 4.65 10.76
N PRO A 53 -2.14 4.46 11.81
CA PRO A 53 -0.70 4.15 11.76
C PRO A 53 -0.28 2.80 11.11
N ARG A 54 -1.07 2.29 10.17
CA ARG A 54 -0.99 0.97 9.53
C ARG A 54 -0.66 1.03 8.04
N TYR A 55 -0.36 2.21 7.48
CA TYR A 55 -0.03 2.37 6.05
C TYR A 55 1.45 2.48 5.75
N TYR A 56 2.31 2.18 6.73
CA TYR A 56 3.73 2.27 6.53
C TYR A 56 4.43 1.09 7.20
N TYR A 57 5.14 0.28 6.41
CA TYR A 57 5.94 -0.83 6.92
C TYR A 57 7.39 -0.42 6.88
N ARG A 58 8.12 -0.65 7.97
CA ARG A 58 9.52 -0.28 8.03
C ARG A 58 10.37 -1.24 7.22
N GLU A 59 11.24 -0.69 6.37
CA GLU A 59 12.16 -1.46 5.55
C GLU A 59 13.11 -2.32 6.40
N ASP A 60 13.51 -1.83 7.58
CA ASP A 60 14.37 -2.56 8.53
C ASP A 60 13.72 -3.78 9.19
N ILE A 61 12.38 -3.85 9.29
CA ILE A 61 11.69 -4.99 9.89
C ILE A 61 11.39 -6.06 8.85
N TYR A 62 10.84 -5.64 7.71
CA TYR A 62 10.25 -6.55 6.73
C TYR A 62 11.24 -6.97 5.65
N GLY A 63 12.45 -6.37 5.64
CA GLY A 63 13.62 -6.79 4.90
C GLY A 63 13.58 -6.39 3.44
N SER A 64 12.57 -6.84 2.69
CA SER A 64 12.43 -6.57 1.27
C SER A 64 11.18 -5.77 0.92
N LYS A 65 11.28 -5.01 -0.18
CA LYS A 65 10.17 -4.23 -0.73
C LYS A 65 8.99 -5.13 -1.11
N GLU A 66 9.26 -6.32 -1.64
CA GLU A 66 8.27 -7.29 -2.06
C GLU A 66 7.45 -7.80 -0.86
N ASN A 67 8.12 -8.09 0.26
CA ASN A 67 7.45 -8.52 1.49
C ASN A 67 6.51 -7.43 2.04
N ILE A 68 6.97 -6.17 1.97
CA ILE A 68 6.18 -5.02 2.38
C ILE A 68 4.95 -4.84 1.49
N ILE A 69 5.12 -4.90 0.17
CA ILE A 69 4.03 -4.83 -0.80
C ILE A 69 3.00 -5.93 -0.53
N GLN A 70 3.45 -7.16 -0.31
CA GLN A 70 2.55 -8.27 -0.05
C GLN A 70 1.76 -8.08 1.24
N ARG A 71 2.39 -7.60 2.32
CA ARG A 71 1.70 -7.30 3.57
C ARG A 71 0.67 -6.19 3.41
N LEU A 72 1.04 -5.15 2.68
CA LEU A 72 0.18 -4.01 2.40
C LEU A 72 -1.05 -4.45 1.58
N ILE A 73 -0.88 -5.34 0.59
CA ILE A 73 -2.00 -5.96 -0.14
C ILE A 73 -2.90 -6.78 0.79
N GLU A 74 -2.33 -7.60 1.67
CA GLU A 74 -3.09 -8.43 2.61
C GLU A 74 -3.91 -7.60 3.59
N ASP A 75 -3.31 -6.56 4.17
CA ASP A 75 -4.01 -5.68 5.09
C ASP A 75 -5.07 -4.86 4.36
N CYS A 76 -4.79 -4.41 3.12
CA CYS A 76 -5.80 -3.77 2.26
C CYS A 76 -6.99 -4.70 1.95
N LYS A 77 -6.76 -6.00 1.79
CA LYS A 77 -7.83 -7.00 1.61
C LYS A 77 -8.65 -7.22 2.89
N LYS A 78 -7.99 -7.25 4.06
CA LYS A 78 -8.65 -7.51 5.35
C LYS A 78 -9.47 -6.34 5.86
N GLY A 79 -8.98 -5.11 5.67
CA GLY A 79 -9.63 -3.91 6.24
C GLY A 79 -10.68 -3.25 5.34
N ASN A 80 -10.97 -3.79 4.15
CA ASN A 80 -11.90 -3.21 3.17
C ASN A 80 -11.68 -1.70 2.94
N TRP A 81 -10.41 -1.31 2.85
CA TRP A 81 -10.00 0.08 2.80
C TRP A 81 -10.50 0.74 1.51
N ARG A 82 -11.24 1.83 1.67
CA ARG A 82 -11.68 2.74 0.60
C ARG A 82 -10.85 4.01 0.69
N ASP A 83 -10.58 4.62 -0.45
CA ASP A 83 -9.83 5.88 -0.62
C ASP A 83 -10.59 7.10 -0.01
N ASP A 84 -11.16 6.98 1.20
CA ASP A 84 -11.87 8.07 1.88
C ASP A 84 -10.91 9.20 2.31
#